data_AF-A0A6J6WLH0-F1
#
_entry.id   AF-A0A6J6WLH0-F1
#
_cell.length_a   1.000
_cell.length_b   1.000
_cell.length_c   1.000
_cell.angle_alpha   90.00
_cell.angle_beta   90.00
_cell.angle_gamma   90.00
#
_symmetry.space_group_name_H-M   'P 1'
#
loop_
_entity.id
_entity.type
_entity.pdbx_description
1 polymer ?
#
loop_
_entity_poly.entity_id
_entity_poly.type
_entity_poly.pdbx_seq_one_letter_code
_entity_poly.pdbx_strand_id
1 'polypeptide(L)' 'MFRGLLNQGLAIVLVSHDLGVIRYLTKRVYVMKDGVFVESGDTETIFNDPQQAYTKELLASIPGTLGVAARKKLQG' A
#
# COMPACT_ATOMS: atom_id res chain seq x y z
N MET A 1 -3.89 0.01 18.32
CA MET A 1 -3.13 -1.13 18.89
C MET A 1 -2.02 -1.66 17.96
N PHE A 2 -2.26 -1.89 16.66
CA PHE A 2 -1.25 -2.50 15.74
C PHE A 2 0.06 -1.70 15.49
N ARG A 3 0.03 -0.35 15.50
CA ARG A 3 1.21 0.48 15.18
C ARG A 3 2.37 0.36 16.17
N GLY A 4 2.11 -0.02 17.43
CA GLY A 4 3.16 -0.15 18.46
C GLY A 4 4.13 -1.33 18.23
N LEU A 5 3.69 -2.35 17.51
CA LEU A 5 4.50 -3.54 17.19
C LEU A 5 5.49 -3.27 16.06
N LEU A 6 5.14 -2.40 15.10
CA LEU A 6 6.00 -2.05 13.96
C LEU A 6 7.31 -1.33 14.36
N ASN A 7 7.38 -0.82 15.60
CA ASN A 7 8.54 -0.07 16.10
C ASN A 7 9.53 -0.92 16.93
N GLN A 8 9.30 -2.23 17.09
CA GLN A 8 10.11 -3.10 17.97
C GLN A 8 11.03 -4.09 17.22
N GLY A 9 11.44 -3.76 15.99
CA GLY A 9 12.31 -4.66 15.19
C GLY A 9 11.57 -5.81 14.50
N LEU A 10 10.26 -5.67 14.28
CA LEU A 10 9.41 -6.68 13.65
C LEU A 10 9.36 -6.48 12.13
N ALA A 11 9.66 -7.55 11.38
CA ALA A 11 9.39 -7.62 9.95
C ALA A 11 7.99 -8.20 9.72
N ILE A 12 7.15 -7.51 8.94
CA ILE A 12 5.81 -7.95 8.58
C ILE A 12 5.67 -7.91 7.06
N VAL A 13 5.16 -8.99 6.48
CA VAL A 13 4.70 -9.03 5.09
C VAL A 13 3.19 -8.96 5.09
N LEU A 14 2.65 -7.93 4.45
CA LEU A 14 1.21 -7.71 4.32
C LEU A 14 0.80 -7.94 2.87
N VAL A 15 -0.18 -8.82 2.65
CA VAL A 15 -0.79 -9.07 1.33
C VAL A 15 -2.26 -8.66 1.42
N SER A 16 -2.64 -7.65 0.65
CA SER A 16 -4.00 -7.10 0.64
C SER A 16 -4.37 -6.66 -0.78
N HIS A 17 -5.67 -6.71 -1.08
CA HIS A 17 -6.25 -6.09 -2.27
C HIS A 17 -6.69 -4.64 -2.02
N ASP A 18 -6.82 -4.23 -0.74
CA ASP A 18 -7.11 -2.85 -0.36
C ASP A 18 -5.81 -2.05 -0.29
N LEU A 19 -5.56 -1.26 -1.33
CA LEU A 19 -4.36 -0.43 -1.42
C LEU A 19 -4.37 0.76 -0.44
N GLY A 20 -5.51 1.18 0.10
CA GLY A 20 -5.54 2.20 1.16
C GLY A 20 -4.93 1.69 2.46
N VAL A 21 -5.18 0.42 2.78
CA VAL A 21 -4.52 -0.26 3.91
C VAL A 21 -3.02 -0.43 3.65
N ILE A 22 -2.62 -0.84 2.44
CA ILE A 22 -1.21 -0.96 2.05
C ILE A 22 -0.49 0.39 2.20
N ARG A 23 -1.09 1.47 1.68
CA ARG A 23 -0.51 2.82 1.75
C ARG A 23 -0.22 3.26 3.18
N TYR A 24 -1.13 2.95 4.10
CA TYR A 24 -1.03 3.41 5.47
C TYR A 24 -0.08 2.59 6.36
N LEU A 25 0.03 1.28 6.13
CA LEU A 25 0.74 0.37 7.03
C LEU A 25 2.14 0.00 6.56
N THR A 26 2.44 0.14 5.27
CA THR A 26 3.69 -0.37 4.69
C THR A 26 4.66 0.76 4.36
N LYS A 27 5.96 0.49 4.46
CA LYS A 27 7.02 1.40 3.99
C LYS A 27 7.49 1.08 2.58
N ARG A 28 7.34 -0.18 2.15
CA ARG A 28 7.75 -0.71 0.86
C ARG A 28 6.64 -1.58 0.30
N VAL A 29 6.42 -1.47 -1.00
CA VAL A 29 5.39 -2.21 -1.73
C VAL A 29 6.05 -3.02 -2.85
N TYR A 30 5.52 -4.21 -3.09
CA TYR A 30 5.80 -5.03 -4.26
C TYR A 30 4.49 -5.30 -4.97
N VAL A 31 4.43 -4.98 -6.25
CA VAL A 31 3.27 -5.23 -7.13
C VAL A 31 3.56 -6.49 -7.92
N MET A 32 2.60 -7.41 -7.91
CA MET A 32 2.70 -8.68 -8.61
C MET A 32 1.55 -8.81 -9.62
N LYS A 33 1.86 -9.33 -10.81
CA LYS A 33 0.88 -9.69 -11.82
C LYS A 33 1.23 -11.08 -12.35
N ASP A 34 0.24 -11.96 -12.44
CA ASP A 34 0.40 -13.31 -13.00
C ASP A 34 1.56 -14.12 -12.37
N GLY A 35 1.78 -13.94 -11.07
CA GLY A 35 2.85 -14.60 -10.32
C GLY A 35 4.25 -13.98 -10.47
N VAL A 36 4.37 -12.83 -11.14
CA VAL A 36 5.64 -12.14 -11.37
C VAL A 36 5.63 -10.75 -10.74
N PHE A 37 6.71 -10.40 -10.02
CA PHE A 37 6.89 -9.04 -9.51
C PHE A 37 7.16 -8.09 -10.67
N VAL A 38 6.27 -7.11 -10.85
CA VAL A 38 6.33 -6.15 -11.96
C VAL A 38 6.85 -4.79 -11.52
N GLU A 39 6.64 -4.41 -10.26
CA GLU A 39 7.11 -3.15 -9.70
C GLU A 39 7.40 -3.27 -8.21
N SER A 40 8.37 -2.51 -7.71
CA SER A 40 8.66 -2.43 -6.28
C SER A 40 9.31 -1.11 -5.93
N GLY A 41 9.01 -0.59 -4.74
CA GLY A 41 9.57 0.68 -4.29
C GLY A 41 8.99 1.13 -2.96
N ASP A 42 9.39 2.31 -2.52
CA ASP A 42 8.79 2.94 -1.36
C ASP A 42 7.30 3.19 -1.63
N THR A 43 6.48 3.02 -0.59
CA THR A 43 5.03 3.10 -0.71
C THR A 43 4.58 4.41 -1.35
N GLU A 44 5.16 5.54 -0.94
CA GLU A 44 4.79 6.83 -1.53
C GLU A 44 5.24 6.99 -2.99
N THR A 45 6.36 6.40 -3.40
CA THR A 45 6.78 6.42 -4.80
C THR A 45 5.83 5.62 -5.67
N ILE A 46 5.49 4.38 -5.26
CA ILE A 46 4.57 3.52 -6.01
C ILE A 46 3.19 4.18 -6.17
N PHE A 47 2.70 4.89 -5.15
CA PHE A 47 1.38 5.52 -5.21
C PHE A 47 1.34 6.86 -5.94
N ASN A 48 2.42 7.65 -5.91
CA ASN A 48 2.44 9.00 -6.49
C ASN A 48 3.11 9.05 -7.88
N ASP A 49 4.06 8.16 -8.16
CA ASP A 49 4.79 8.09 -9.44
C ASP A 49 5.00 6.62 -9.88
N PRO A 50 3.91 5.86 -10.12
CA PRO A 50 3.99 4.49 -10.61
C PRO A 50 4.60 4.45 -12.02
N GLN A 51 5.53 3.54 -12.26
CA GLN A 51 6.18 3.38 -13.57
C GLN A 51 5.47 2.33 -14.44
N GLN A 52 4.98 1.23 -13.86
CA GLN A 52 4.32 0.19 -14.64
C GLN A 52 2.89 0.55 -15.01
N ALA A 53 2.50 0.19 -16.24
CA ALA A 53 1.13 0.36 -16.73
C ALA A 53 0.11 -0.35 -15.83
N TYR A 54 0.41 -1.58 -15.40
CA TYR A 54 -0.47 -2.33 -14.51
C TYR A 54 -0.65 -1.67 -13.13
N THR A 55 0.42 -1.11 -12.56
CA THR A 55 0.33 -0.37 -11.28
C THR A 55 -0.53 0.88 -11.43
N LYS A 56 -0.44 1.60 -12.55
CA LYS A 56 -1.31 2.74 -12.87
C LYS A 56 -2.77 2.32 -12.95
N GLU A 57 -3.08 1.21 -13.63
CA GLU A 57 -4.44 0.66 -13.73
C GLU A 57 -5.00 0.28 -12.35
N LEU A 58 -4.20 -0.41 -11.52
CA LEU A 58 -4.58 -0.76 -10.16
C LEU A 58 -4.89 0.48 -9.32
N LEU A 59 -4.05 1.50 -9.37
CA LEU A 59 -4.25 2.74 -8.62
C LEU A 59 -5.46 3.53 -9.11
N ALA A 60 -5.71 3.56 -10.42
CA ALA A 60 -6.87 4.20 -11.02
C ALA A 60 -8.19 3.50 -10.67
N SER A 61 -8.15 2.20 -10.36
CA SER A 61 -9.33 1.44 -9.94
C SER A 61 -9.85 1.82 -8.53
N ILE A 62 -9.12 2.66 -7.80
CA ILE A 62 -9.40 2.99 -6.41
C ILE A 62 -10.18 4.31 -6.32
N PRO A 63 -11.32 4.32 -5.59
CA PRO A 63 -12.04 5.55 -5.34
C PRO A 63 -11.15 6.60 -4.64
N GLY A 64 -11.08 7.80 -5.21
CA GLY A 64 -10.17 8.90 -4.84
C GLY A 64 -10.31 9.49 -3.42
N THR A 65 -10.95 8.80 -2.48
CA THR A 65 -11.17 9.23 -1.08
C THR A 65 -10.21 8.59 -0.07
N LEU A 66 -9.33 7.67 -0.48
CA LEU A 66 -8.48 6.89 0.44
C LEU A 66 -7.29 7.66 1.05
N GLY A 67 -7.02 8.90 0.62
CA GLY A 67 -6.11 9.81 1.34
C GLY A 67 -6.70 10.37 2.64
N VAL A 68 -8.04 10.45 2.74
CA VAL A 68 -8.74 11.06 3.89
C VAL A 68 -9.44 10.00 4.76
N ALA A 69 -9.93 8.91 4.16
CA ALA A 69 -10.68 7.87 4.87
C ALA A 69 -9.82 6.97 5.79
N ALA A 70 -8.54 6.73 5.46
CA ALA A 70 -7.65 5.89 6.27
C ALA A 70 -7.38 6.48 7.67
N ARG A 71 -7.54 7.81 7.86
CA ARG A 71 -7.46 8.44 9.19
C ARG A 71 -8.68 8.14 10.08
N LYS A 72 -9.87 7.94 9.50
CA LYS A 72 -11.12 7.80 10.27
C LYS A 72 -11.39 6.38 10.78
N LYS A 73 -10.85 5.34 10.12
CA LYS A 73 -11.13 3.93 10.43
C LYS A 73 -10.22 3.32 11.51
N LEU A 74 -9.21 4.05 12.01
CA LEU A 74 -8.24 3.56 13.00
C LEU A 74 -8.25 4.33 14.33
N GLN A 75 -9.18 5.29 14.50
CA GLN A 75 -9.44 6.03 15.74
C GLN A 75 -10.84 5.74 16.32
N GLY A 76 -11.53 4.71 15.80
CA GLY A 76 -12.78 4.19 16.34
C GLY A 76 -12.61 2.75 16.79
#